data_AF-A0A3R9H8B4-F1
#
_entry.id   AF-A0A3R9H8B4-F1
#
_cell.length_a   1.000
_cell.length_b   1.000
_cell.length_c   1.000
_cell.angle_alpha   90.00
_cell.angle_beta   90.00
_cell.angle_gamma   90.00
#
_symmetry.space_group_name_H-M   'P 1'
#
loop_
_entity.id
_entity.type
_entity.pdbx_description
1 polymer ?
#
loop_
_entity_poly.entity_id
_entity_poly.type
_entity_poly.pdbx_seq_one_letter_code
_entity_poly.pdbx_strand_id
1 'polypeptide(L)'
;MEKESFKLPGFSLYKLKVGLASATLLFAFSQASHVFADQVSTPPSSSIAKTEAVRSPIEAAGTEIAADTTKPVVEESTAKPGDLIDVSKNVSPVDVKESQEGNQTVRVETSTVDVTKTEVAPAKVDKAPEPITRRTENTLSGTDENGNPYTQYERVDKTTTITYTSTPPTVTKAGSADIVFVVDRSGSMGGTIDIVRANINEFVRNITKEGITARFGLATFSDEVYGRNSGSKDEDTVLTRFGSSYFTTDPAELEKALAAIRIASGGDTPETPTPALNQIISTYDWSKSSKNKKFVVLLTDAEMKEDPSIPTVADTLAALKAAGIERTVATVKAIEGIYKNFATEGRVLDIENNLADALTKGTTSWIVESVNEARYYKIIKDSYQFYLERRTTMPTSTVYHVQAPTLLAKSEQSLPKTGSSEKVVYSVVGLGLLLAGLGLGISVRKSEEQ
;
A
#
# COMPACT_ATOMS: atom_id res chain seq x y z
N MET A 1 24.13 16.89 31.84
CA MET A 1 24.07 15.43 31.64
C MET A 1 22.76 15.15 30.92
N GLU A 2 22.80 15.20 29.60
CA GLU A 2 21.62 15.06 28.75
C GLU A 2 21.19 13.59 28.65
N LYS A 3 19.92 13.36 28.36
CA LYS A 3 19.43 12.06 27.88
C LYS A 3 18.82 12.27 26.50
N GLU A 4 19.46 11.66 25.51
CA GLU A 4 19.08 11.78 24.11
C GLU A 4 17.70 11.18 23.84
N SER A 5 16.95 11.82 22.94
CA SER A 5 15.72 11.27 22.37
C SER A 5 16.01 10.68 20.99
N PHE A 6 15.89 9.37 20.86
CA PHE A 6 15.99 8.71 19.56
C PHE A 6 14.77 9.06 18.69
N LYS A 7 14.97 9.93 17.69
CA LYS A 7 14.02 10.15 16.59
C LYS A 7 14.33 9.21 15.43
N LEU A 8 13.39 8.34 15.09
CA LEU A 8 13.38 7.63 13.81
C LEU A 8 12.90 8.58 12.69
N PRO A 9 13.53 8.61 11.51
CA PRO A 9 13.06 9.40 10.39
C PRO A 9 11.87 8.71 9.70
N GLY A 10 10.71 9.37 9.71
CA GLY A 10 9.56 8.92 8.94
C GLY A 10 9.76 9.15 7.44
N PHE A 11 9.63 8.10 6.63
CA PHE A 11 9.65 8.22 5.17
C PHE A 11 8.37 8.91 4.68
N SER A 12 8.51 10.12 4.13
CA SER A 12 7.43 10.85 3.47
C SER A 12 7.48 10.62 1.96
N LEU A 13 6.48 9.93 1.41
CA LEU A 13 6.31 9.78 -0.04
C LEU A 13 5.76 11.07 -0.66
N TYR A 14 6.65 12.03 -0.95
CA TYR A 14 6.31 13.17 -1.79
C TYR A 14 6.06 12.72 -3.23
N LYS A 15 4.89 13.06 -3.75
CA LYS A 15 4.48 12.78 -5.14
C LYS A 15 5.43 13.47 -6.13
N LEU A 16 6.29 12.72 -6.82
CA LEU A 16 6.85 13.17 -8.09
C LEU A 16 5.91 12.78 -9.23
N LYS A 17 5.19 13.76 -9.76
CA LYS A 17 4.69 13.70 -11.14
C LYS A 17 5.87 14.05 -12.06
N VAL A 18 6.37 13.09 -12.84
CA VAL A 18 7.23 13.38 -14.00
C VAL A 18 6.43 13.04 -15.25
N GLY A 19 6.27 14.02 -16.13
CA GLY A 19 5.44 13.89 -17.33
C GLY A 19 6.07 12.98 -18.37
N LEU A 20 5.24 12.14 -18.99
CA LEU A 20 5.61 11.30 -20.12
C LEU A 20 5.87 12.17 -21.36
N ALA A 21 7.11 12.18 -21.85
CA ALA A 21 7.46 12.75 -23.15
C ALA A 21 7.60 11.62 -24.18
N SER A 22 6.66 11.51 -25.11
CA SER A 22 6.74 10.56 -26.22
C SER A 22 7.82 10.99 -27.23
N ALA A 23 8.72 10.08 -27.57
CA ALA A 23 9.62 10.21 -28.72
C ALA A 23 9.47 8.96 -29.61
N THR A 24 8.77 9.13 -30.74
CA THR A 24 8.63 8.07 -31.75
C THR A 24 9.89 8.02 -32.61
N LEU A 25 10.52 6.86 -32.76
CA LEU A 25 11.60 6.68 -33.73
C LEU A 25 11.49 5.31 -34.39
N LEU A 26 11.09 5.29 -35.67
CA LEU A 26 11.20 4.12 -36.53
C LEU A 26 12.66 3.94 -36.96
N PHE A 27 13.18 2.72 -36.88
CA PHE A 27 14.22 2.25 -37.79
C PHE A 27 13.98 0.79 -38.18
N ALA A 28 14.21 0.49 -39.46
CA ALA A 28 14.11 -0.83 -40.05
C ALA A 28 15.29 -1.06 -41.00
N PHE A 29 15.95 -2.21 -40.89
CA PHE A 29 16.83 -2.84 -41.91
C PHE A 29 16.98 -4.31 -41.51
N SER A 30 16.33 -5.25 -42.20
CA SER A 30 16.72 -5.91 -43.47
C SER A 30 17.52 -7.21 -43.25
N GLN A 31 16.82 -8.34 -43.35
CA GLN A 31 17.41 -9.67 -43.47
C GLN A 31 18.06 -9.85 -44.85
N ALA A 32 19.15 -10.63 -44.94
CA ALA A 32 19.66 -11.16 -46.19
C ALA A 32 20.03 -12.64 -46.03
N SER A 33 19.43 -13.49 -46.85
CA SER A 33 19.61 -14.95 -46.88
C SER A 33 20.11 -15.38 -48.26
N HIS A 34 21.01 -16.35 -48.35
CA HIS A 34 21.31 -17.04 -49.61
C HIS A 34 21.32 -18.57 -49.43
N VAL A 35 21.06 -19.31 -50.52
CA VAL A 35 20.47 -20.66 -50.54
C VAL A 35 21.04 -21.50 -51.72
N PHE A 36 20.86 -22.84 -51.67
CA PHE A 36 20.98 -23.86 -52.75
C PHE A 36 22.37 -24.46 -53.04
N ALA A 37 22.53 -25.76 -53.43
CA ALA A 37 21.57 -26.88 -53.57
C ALA A 37 22.20 -28.30 -53.43
N ASP A 38 21.34 -29.25 -53.05
CA ASP A 38 21.26 -30.72 -53.29
C ASP A 38 22.22 -31.33 -54.36
N GLN A 39 22.90 -32.47 -54.19
CA GLN A 39 22.47 -33.87 -53.91
C GLN A 39 23.73 -34.71 -53.49
N VAL A 40 23.74 -35.94 -52.95
CA VAL A 40 22.79 -36.90 -52.32
C VAL A 40 23.61 -37.98 -51.54
N SER A 41 22.94 -38.81 -50.71
CA SER A 41 23.38 -40.06 -50.04
C SER A 41 23.75 -39.98 -48.54
N THR A 42 23.09 -40.83 -47.76
CA THR A 42 23.18 -41.08 -46.30
C THR A 42 22.76 -42.55 -46.05
N PRO A 43 22.98 -43.19 -44.88
CA PRO A 43 23.42 -42.67 -43.57
C PRO A 43 24.54 -43.55 -42.92
N PRO A 44 24.78 -43.53 -41.59
CA PRO A 44 24.91 -42.41 -40.64
C PRO A 44 26.24 -42.43 -39.86
N SER A 45 26.72 -41.27 -39.39
CA SER A 45 27.34 -41.14 -38.06
C SER A 45 27.47 -39.69 -37.60
N SER A 46 27.26 -39.47 -36.30
CA SER A 46 27.60 -38.27 -35.51
C SER A 46 27.36 -36.91 -36.19
N SER A 47 26.18 -36.33 -35.98
CA SER A 47 25.95 -34.91 -36.21
C SER A 47 26.88 -34.07 -35.34
N ILE A 48 27.89 -33.45 -35.96
CA ILE A 48 28.71 -32.42 -35.34
C ILE A 48 27.77 -31.26 -34.96
N ALA A 49 27.77 -30.87 -33.68
CA ALA A 49 26.97 -29.76 -33.22
C ALA A 49 27.43 -28.46 -33.92
N LYS A 50 26.48 -27.79 -34.56
CA LYS A 50 26.66 -26.49 -35.19
C LYS A 50 27.03 -25.48 -34.11
N THR A 51 28.24 -24.91 -34.16
CA THR A 51 28.70 -23.94 -33.17
C THR A 51 27.78 -22.72 -33.15
N GLU A 52 26.99 -22.56 -32.10
CA GLU A 52 26.26 -21.31 -31.87
C GLU A 52 27.26 -20.18 -31.64
N ALA A 53 27.05 -19.04 -32.30
CA ALA A 53 27.85 -17.86 -32.06
C ALA A 53 27.65 -17.41 -30.60
N VAL A 54 28.75 -17.34 -29.84
CA VAL A 54 28.73 -16.96 -28.42
C VAL A 54 28.30 -15.49 -28.32
N ARG A 55 27.03 -15.27 -27.94
CA ARG A 55 26.45 -13.93 -27.78
C ARG A 55 27.06 -13.21 -26.58
N SER A 56 27.25 -11.90 -26.69
CA SER A 56 27.71 -11.07 -25.57
C SER A 56 26.72 -11.13 -24.40
N PRO A 57 27.18 -11.42 -23.16
CA PRO A 57 26.35 -11.28 -21.95
C PRO A 57 25.79 -9.87 -21.77
N ILE A 58 26.54 -8.85 -22.19
CA ILE A 58 26.16 -7.43 -22.08
C ILE A 58 24.98 -7.12 -23.02
N GLU A 59 25.07 -7.55 -24.29
CA GLU A 59 23.98 -7.40 -25.26
C GLU A 59 22.73 -8.20 -24.86
N ALA A 60 22.92 -9.42 -24.35
CA ALA A 60 21.82 -10.27 -23.88
C ALA A 60 21.06 -9.64 -22.71
N ALA A 61 21.78 -9.16 -21.68
CA ALA A 61 21.19 -8.46 -20.54
C ALA A 61 20.54 -7.12 -20.96
N GLY A 62 21.17 -6.38 -21.88
CA GLY A 62 20.59 -5.17 -22.48
C GLY A 62 19.24 -5.43 -23.18
N THR A 63 19.17 -6.52 -23.95
CA THR A 63 17.94 -6.96 -24.63
C THR A 63 16.86 -7.35 -23.61
N GLU A 64 17.21 -8.05 -22.54
CA GLU A 64 16.30 -8.41 -21.44
C GLU A 64 15.73 -7.16 -20.75
N ILE A 65 16.58 -6.19 -20.39
CA ILE A 65 16.19 -4.91 -19.78
C ILE A 65 15.25 -4.11 -20.70
N ALA A 66 15.57 -4.03 -22.01
CA ALA A 66 14.73 -3.35 -22.99
C ALA A 66 13.35 -4.01 -23.12
N ALA A 67 13.30 -5.34 -23.18
CA ALA A 67 12.05 -6.11 -23.23
C ALA A 67 11.22 -5.99 -21.94
N ASP A 68 11.85 -5.86 -20.77
CA ASP A 68 11.16 -5.63 -19.51
C ASP A 68 10.55 -4.22 -19.41
N THR A 69 11.31 -3.19 -19.78
CA THR A 69 10.87 -1.78 -19.70
C THR A 69 9.84 -1.37 -20.75
N THR A 70 9.53 -2.25 -21.72
CA THR A 70 8.51 -2.03 -22.76
C THR A 70 7.21 -2.80 -22.52
N LYS A 71 7.10 -3.55 -21.41
CA LYS A 71 5.86 -4.25 -21.05
C LYS A 71 4.75 -3.24 -20.72
N PRO A 72 3.51 -3.46 -21.21
CA PRO A 72 2.38 -2.61 -20.86
C PRO A 72 2.03 -2.77 -19.38
N VAL A 73 1.64 -1.66 -18.75
CA VAL A 73 1.15 -1.63 -17.37
C VAL A 73 -0.36 -1.39 -17.33
N VAL A 74 -1.02 -1.92 -16.29
CA VAL A 74 -2.46 -1.77 -16.05
C VAL A 74 -2.70 -0.72 -14.97
N GLU A 75 -3.69 0.14 -15.19
CA GLU A 75 -4.13 1.14 -14.21
C GLU A 75 -4.47 0.49 -12.86
N GLU A 76 -3.78 0.92 -11.81
CA GLU A 76 -3.81 0.26 -10.50
C GLU A 76 -5.24 0.03 -10.02
N SER A 77 -6.12 1.03 -10.11
CA SER A 77 -7.52 0.93 -9.68
C SER A 77 -8.35 -0.20 -10.32
N THR A 78 -7.90 -0.74 -11.46
CA THR A 78 -8.61 -1.77 -12.25
C THR A 78 -7.88 -3.12 -12.35
N ALA A 79 -6.60 -3.15 -11.96
CA ALA A 79 -5.72 -4.30 -12.10
C ALA A 79 -6.18 -5.56 -11.32
N LYS A 80 -6.05 -6.73 -11.93
CA LYS A 80 -6.35 -8.05 -11.34
C LYS A 80 -5.08 -8.70 -10.78
N PRO A 81 -5.19 -9.72 -9.91
CA PRO A 81 -4.04 -10.50 -9.49
C PRO A 81 -3.22 -11.04 -10.67
N GLY A 82 -1.90 -10.77 -10.65
CA GLY A 82 -0.97 -11.07 -11.74
C GLY A 82 -0.72 -9.91 -12.70
N ASP A 83 -1.55 -8.86 -12.71
CA ASP A 83 -1.34 -7.70 -13.58
C ASP A 83 -0.13 -6.87 -13.12
N LEU A 84 0.68 -6.45 -14.08
CA LEU A 84 1.81 -5.54 -13.92
C LEU A 84 1.29 -4.09 -13.89
N ILE A 85 1.57 -3.34 -12.83
CA ILE A 85 1.05 -1.97 -12.62
C ILE A 85 2.12 -0.88 -12.70
N ASP A 86 3.39 -1.23 -12.53
CA ASP A 86 4.53 -0.30 -12.66
C ASP A 86 5.78 -1.04 -13.13
N VAL A 87 6.59 -0.35 -13.94
CA VAL A 87 7.94 -0.75 -14.31
C VAL A 87 8.84 0.48 -14.31
N SER A 88 9.87 0.46 -13.46
CA SER A 88 10.87 1.53 -13.37
C SER A 88 12.29 1.00 -13.62
N LYS A 89 13.14 1.85 -14.20
CA LYS A 89 14.55 1.56 -14.48
C LYS A 89 15.44 2.64 -13.87
N ASN A 90 16.50 2.24 -13.19
CA ASN A 90 17.57 3.10 -12.74
C ASN A 90 18.91 2.60 -13.31
N VAL A 91 19.75 3.52 -13.80
CA VAL A 91 21.02 3.21 -14.47
C VAL A 91 22.12 4.02 -13.79
N SER A 92 23.16 3.37 -13.28
CA SER A 92 24.32 4.08 -12.74
C SER A 92 25.14 4.73 -13.87
N PRO A 93 25.96 5.74 -13.55
CA PRO A 93 27.07 6.10 -14.43
C PRO A 93 27.97 4.88 -14.70
N VAL A 94 28.65 4.88 -15.85
CA VAL A 94 29.74 3.95 -16.12
C VAL A 94 30.99 4.48 -15.43
N ASP A 95 31.58 3.67 -14.54
CA ASP A 95 32.87 3.93 -13.89
C ASP A 95 33.99 3.33 -14.74
N VAL A 96 35.02 4.11 -15.03
CA VAL A 96 36.14 3.73 -15.92
C VAL A 96 37.47 3.85 -15.21
N LYS A 97 38.23 2.75 -15.19
CA LYS A 97 39.59 2.65 -14.64
C LYS A 97 40.57 2.16 -15.70
N GLU A 98 41.77 2.72 -15.72
CA GLU A 98 42.83 2.41 -16.69
C GLU A 98 44.15 2.22 -15.94
N SER A 99 44.88 1.14 -16.22
CA SER A 99 46.17 0.81 -15.61
C SER A 99 47.14 0.18 -16.61
N GLN A 100 48.40 -0.02 -16.22
CA GLN A 100 49.43 -0.67 -17.03
C GLN A 100 49.98 -1.91 -16.30
N GLU A 101 49.88 -3.07 -16.93
CA GLU A 101 50.46 -4.35 -16.46
C GLU A 101 51.57 -4.77 -17.44
N GLY A 102 52.80 -4.32 -17.16
CA GLY A 102 53.97 -4.59 -18.00
C GLY A 102 53.86 -3.92 -19.38
N ASN A 103 53.53 -4.71 -20.41
CA ASN A 103 53.32 -4.23 -21.79
C ASN A 103 51.83 -4.27 -22.19
N GLN A 104 50.92 -4.43 -21.23
CA GLN A 104 49.48 -4.41 -21.45
C GLN A 104 48.83 -3.21 -20.78
N THR A 105 48.05 -2.45 -21.55
CA THR A 105 47.12 -1.46 -20.99
C THR A 105 45.83 -2.17 -20.63
N VAL A 106 45.44 -2.11 -19.36
CA VAL A 106 44.22 -2.73 -18.83
C VAL A 106 43.19 -1.63 -18.61
N ARG A 107 41.98 -1.80 -19.16
CA ARG A 107 40.87 -0.85 -19.02
C ARG A 107 39.63 -1.58 -18.54
N VAL A 108 39.11 -1.18 -17.37
CA VAL A 108 37.94 -1.77 -16.73
C VAL A 108 36.81 -0.75 -16.74
N GLU A 109 35.64 -1.15 -17.24
CA GLU A 109 34.38 -0.41 -17.14
C GLU A 109 33.38 -1.20 -16.30
N THR A 110 32.69 -0.52 -15.38
CA THR A 110 31.60 -1.13 -14.60
C THR A 110 30.36 -0.24 -14.56
N SER A 111 29.18 -0.86 -14.46
CA SER A 111 27.90 -0.16 -14.34
C SER A 111 26.85 -1.06 -13.70
N THR A 112 25.84 -0.47 -13.06
CA THR A 112 24.68 -1.19 -12.51
C THR A 112 23.40 -0.69 -13.16
N VAL A 113 22.51 -1.61 -13.56
CA VAL A 113 21.14 -1.30 -13.96
C VAL A 113 20.17 -2.03 -13.03
N ASP A 114 19.27 -1.29 -12.41
CA ASP A 114 18.16 -1.83 -11.63
C ASP A 114 16.87 -1.70 -12.43
N VAL A 115 16.13 -2.80 -12.61
CA VAL A 115 14.76 -2.83 -13.14
C VAL A 115 13.83 -3.29 -12.04
N THR A 116 12.84 -2.48 -11.68
CA THR A 116 11.83 -2.80 -10.66
C THR A 116 10.47 -2.93 -11.32
N LYS A 117 9.78 -4.04 -11.06
CA LYS A 117 8.44 -4.39 -11.58
C LYS A 117 7.49 -4.56 -10.40
N THR A 118 6.30 -3.98 -10.47
CA THR A 118 5.27 -4.15 -9.43
C THR A 118 4.07 -4.88 -10.01
N GLU A 119 3.78 -6.07 -9.49
CA GLU A 119 2.64 -6.91 -9.86
C GLU A 119 1.60 -6.94 -8.72
N VAL A 120 0.31 -7.01 -9.04
CA VAL A 120 -0.74 -7.28 -8.03
C VAL A 120 -0.61 -8.72 -7.55
N ALA A 121 -0.42 -8.95 -6.26
CA ALA A 121 -0.34 -10.28 -5.68
C ALA A 121 -1.75 -10.83 -5.35
N PRO A 122 -2.02 -12.13 -5.54
CA PRO A 122 -3.34 -12.73 -5.29
C PRO A 122 -3.70 -12.84 -3.81
N ALA A 123 -2.70 -12.83 -2.91
CA ALA A 123 -2.86 -12.94 -1.47
C ALA A 123 -1.62 -12.38 -0.77
N LYS A 124 -1.69 -12.29 0.56
CA LYS A 124 -0.53 -12.03 1.42
C LYS A 124 0.50 -13.15 1.27
N VAL A 125 1.79 -12.78 1.25
CA VAL A 125 2.91 -13.73 1.33
C VAL A 125 3.79 -13.32 2.51
N ASP A 126 3.85 -14.15 3.55
CA ASP A 126 4.50 -13.80 4.83
C ASP A 126 6.04 -13.84 4.78
N LYS A 127 6.62 -14.65 3.89
CA LYS A 127 8.08 -14.72 3.69
C LYS A 127 8.44 -14.59 2.21
N ALA A 128 9.29 -13.61 1.90
CA ALA A 128 9.93 -13.51 0.60
C ALA A 128 10.92 -14.68 0.33
N PRO A 129 11.08 -15.12 -0.92
CA PRO A 129 12.17 -16.03 -1.27
C PRO A 129 13.53 -15.34 -1.10
N GLU A 130 14.58 -16.13 -0.84
CA GLU A 130 15.94 -15.62 -0.81
C GLU A 130 16.34 -15.07 -2.21
N PRO A 131 17.18 -14.01 -2.30
CA PRO A 131 17.62 -13.47 -3.58
C PRO A 131 18.37 -14.51 -4.43
N ILE A 132 18.14 -14.49 -5.74
CA ILE A 132 18.78 -15.40 -6.69
C ILE A 132 19.76 -14.62 -7.56
N THR A 133 21.04 -15.00 -7.51
CA THR A 133 22.10 -14.41 -8.36
C THR A 133 22.53 -15.38 -9.45
N ARG A 134 22.61 -14.90 -10.70
CA ARG A 134 23.14 -15.61 -11.86
C ARG A 134 24.26 -14.81 -12.50
N ARG A 135 25.41 -15.46 -12.67
CA ARG A 135 26.58 -14.97 -13.41
C ARG A 135 26.52 -15.43 -14.86
N THR A 136 26.90 -14.55 -15.77
CA THR A 136 27.14 -14.86 -17.19
C THR A 136 28.41 -14.18 -17.65
N GLU A 137 29.27 -14.91 -18.36
CA GLU A 137 30.63 -14.49 -18.71
C GLU A 137 30.95 -14.84 -20.16
N ASN A 138 31.83 -14.04 -20.78
CA ASN A 138 32.39 -14.30 -22.11
C ASN A 138 33.83 -13.78 -22.21
N THR A 139 34.61 -14.33 -23.13
CA THR A 139 35.97 -13.85 -23.43
C THR A 139 36.17 -13.81 -24.94
N LEU A 140 36.61 -12.66 -25.43
CA LEU A 140 36.80 -12.36 -26.84
C LEU A 140 38.22 -11.83 -27.06
N SER A 141 38.80 -12.08 -28.22
CA SER A 141 40.09 -11.50 -28.63
C SER A 141 40.00 -10.88 -30.00
N GLY A 142 40.77 -9.82 -30.23
CA GLY A 142 40.77 -9.07 -31.48
C GLY A 142 42.00 -8.18 -31.63
N THR A 143 41.94 -7.23 -32.57
CA THR A 143 42.95 -6.18 -32.74
C THR A 143 42.29 -4.82 -32.73
N ASP A 144 42.88 -3.83 -32.05
CA ASP A 144 42.37 -2.46 -32.02
C ASP A 144 42.58 -1.74 -33.38
N GLU A 145 42.14 -0.48 -33.46
CA GLU A 145 42.28 0.38 -34.64
C GLU A 145 43.74 0.63 -35.06
N ASN A 146 44.69 0.44 -34.15
CA ASN A 146 46.13 0.56 -34.39
C ASN A 146 46.79 -0.80 -34.72
N GLY A 147 46.02 -1.89 -34.71
CA GLY A 147 46.50 -3.26 -34.95
C GLY A 147 47.05 -3.98 -33.71
N ASN A 148 46.94 -3.39 -32.51
CA ASN A 148 47.40 -4.00 -31.26
C ASN A 148 46.46 -5.13 -30.85
N PRO A 149 46.96 -6.34 -30.51
CA PRO A 149 46.09 -7.42 -30.08
C PRO A 149 45.53 -7.17 -28.68
N TYR A 150 44.25 -7.43 -28.49
CA TYR A 150 43.56 -7.32 -27.21
C TYR A 150 42.79 -8.59 -26.83
N THR A 151 42.58 -8.76 -25.52
CA THR A 151 41.59 -9.69 -24.95
C THR A 151 40.58 -8.91 -24.13
N GLN A 152 39.32 -9.27 -24.25
CA GLN A 152 38.17 -8.63 -23.64
C GLN A 152 37.38 -9.65 -22.82
N TYR A 153 37.16 -9.35 -21.54
CA TYR A 153 36.37 -10.14 -20.61
C TYR A 153 35.06 -9.40 -20.33
N GLU A 154 33.95 -10.09 -20.52
CA GLU A 154 32.60 -9.57 -20.26
C GLU A 154 32.00 -10.39 -19.13
N ARG A 155 31.42 -9.71 -18.13
CA ARG A 155 30.62 -10.36 -17.09
C ARG A 155 29.37 -9.55 -16.80
N VAL A 156 28.25 -10.25 -16.66
CA VAL A 156 27.03 -9.70 -16.07
C VAL A 156 26.59 -10.59 -14.92
N ASP A 157 26.52 -9.99 -13.73
CA ASP A 157 25.94 -10.59 -12.53
C ASP A 157 24.52 -10.04 -12.34
N LYS A 158 23.50 -10.87 -12.61
CA LYS A 158 22.08 -10.53 -12.38
C LYS A 158 21.64 -11.06 -11.02
N THR A 159 21.14 -10.20 -10.14
CA THR A 159 20.49 -10.58 -8.88
C THR A 159 19.02 -10.20 -8.90
N THR A 160 18.14 -11.19 -8.78
CA THR A 160 16.69 -10.99 -8.64
C THR A 160 16.29 -11.07 -7.17
N THR A 161 15.68 -10.00 -6.66
CA THR A 161 15.10 -9.91 -5.31
C THR A 161 13.60 -9.72 -5.43
N ILE A 162 12.82 -10.45 -4.63
CA ILE A 162 11.36 -10.29 -4.56
C ILE A 162 10.99 -9.78 -3.18
N THR A 163 10.19 -8.72 -3.10
CA THR A 163 9.58 -8.25 -1.85
C THR A 163 8.06 -8.18 -2.00
N TYR A 164 7.36 -8.16 -0.87
CA TYR A 164 5.90 -8.04 -0.84
C TYR A 164 5.51 -6.82 0.00
N THR A 165 4.47 -6.12 -0.40
CA THR A 165 3.89 -4.98 0.32
C THR A 165 2.37 -4.99 0.20
N SER A 166 1.68 -4.18 1.00
CA SER A 166 0.24 -4.05 0.93
C SER A 166 -0.25 -2.65 1.27
N THR A 167 -1.36 -2.23 0.67
CA THR A 167 -2.12 -1.07 1.17
C THR A 167 -2.74 -1.40 2.54
N PRO A 168 -2.89 -0.43 3.45
CA PRO A 168 -3.70 -0.63 4.65
C PRO A 168 -5.17 -0.89 4.25
N PRO A 169 -5.91 -1.75 4.97
CA PRO A 169 -7.32 -1.98 4.71
C PRO A 169 -8.09 -0.67 4.88
N THR A 170 -9.07 -0.40 4.01
CA THR A 170 -9.90 0.80 4.09
C THR A 170 -11.31 0.46 4.55
N VAL A 171 -11.72 1.05 5.67
CA VAL A 171 -13.05 0.83 6.26
C VAL A 171 -13.99 1.90 5.73
N THR A 172 -15.01 1.48 5.00
CA THR A 172 -16.13 2.37 4.62
C THR A 172 -17.15 2.31 5.75
N LYS A 173 -17.38 3.44 6.41
CA LYS A 173 -18.41 3.59 7.44
C LYS A 173 -19.70 4.17 6.83
N ALA A 174 -20.84 3.79 7.39
CA ALA A 174 -22.14 4.39 7.08
C ALA A 174 -22.06 5.89 7.32
N GLY A 175 -22.47 6.67 6.33
CA GLY A 175 -22.30 8.13 6.35
C GLY A 175 -23.18 8.85 7.38
N SER A 176 -24.12 8.15 8.03
CA SER A 176 -25.02 8.72 9.03
C SER A 176 -25.59 7.67 9.98
N ALA A 177 -25.86 8.05 11.24
CA ALA A 177 -26.64 7.26 12.19
C ALA A 177 -27.66 8.12 12.98
N ASP A 178 -28.77 7.50 13.39
CA ASP A 178 -29.67 8.04 14.42
C ASP A 178 -29.45 7.27 15.73
N ILE A 179 -29.19 7.96 16.83
CA ILE A 179 -28.91 7.36 18.14
C ILE A 179 -29.81 8.01 19.18
N VAL A 180 -30.68 7.23 19.84
CA VAL A 180 -31.52 7.71 20.93
C VAL A 180 -31.07 7.09 22.25
N PHE A 181 -30.77 7.94 23.23
CA PHE A 181 -30.53 7.52 24.61
C PHE A 181 -31.86 7.48 25.35
N VAL A 182 -32.17 6.34 25.97
CA VAL A 182 -33.37 6.13 26.79
C VAL A 182 -32.88 5.91 28.21
N VAL A 183 -32.92 6.98 29.01
CA VAL A 183 -32.23 7.07 30.30
C VAL A 183 -33.22 6.91 31.44
N ASP A 184 -33.01 5.90 32.26
CA ASP A 184 -33.66 5.74 33.55
C ASP A 184 -33.28 6.91 34.47
N ARG A 185 -34.30 7.50 35.09
CA ARG A 185 -34.17 8.61 36.04
C ARG A 185 -34.84 8.29 37.38
N SER A 186 -35.05 7.02 37.69
CA SER A 186 -35.50 6.51 38.99
C SER A 186 -34.61 6.97 40.16
N GLY A 187 -35.09 6.74 41.39
CA GLY A 187 -34.35 7.10 42.60
C GLY A 187 -33.01 6.37 42.76
N SER A 188 -32.91 5.12 42.31
CA SER A 188 -31.69 4.29 42.38
C SER A 188 -30.58 4.85 41.49
N MET A 189 -30.94 5.35 40.31
CA MET A 189 -30.04 6.01 39.36
C MET A 189 -29.37 7.29 39.89
N GLY A 190 -29.73 7.78 41.09
CA GLY A 190 -29.21 9.03 41.65
C GLY A 190 -27.68 9.14 41.75
N GLY A 191 -26.96 8.04 41.98
CA GLY A 191 -25.48 8.01 41.93
C GLY A 191 -24.91 7.75 40.53
N THR A 192 -25.65 7.01 39.71
CA THR A 192 -25.23 6.53 38.38
C THR A 192 -25.47 7.56 37.27
N ILE A 193 -26.42 8.48 37.46
CA ILE A 193 -26.84 9.43 36.42
C ILE A 193 -25.71 10.38 35.99
N ASP A 194 -24.81 10.78 36.88
CA ASP A 194 -23.65 11.61 36.54
C ASP A 194 -22.61 10.84 35.71
N ILE A 195 -22.43 9.55 36.01
CA ILE A 195 -21.60 8.63 35.21
C ILE A 195 -22.21 8.50 33.81
N VAL A 196 -23.53 8.31 33.71
CA VAL A 196 -24.26 8.25 32.43
C VAL A 196 -24.10 9.54 31.62
N ARG A 197 -24.32 10.71 32.21
CA ARG A 197 -24.13 12.03 31.55
C ARG A 197 -22.73 12.16 30.98
N ALA A 198 -21.71 11.88 31.79
CA ALA A 198 -20.30 11.98 31.38
C ALA A 198 -19.95 11.01 30.24
N ASN A 199 -20.39 9.75 30.35
CA ASN A 199 -20.09 8.71 29.37
C ASN A 199 -20.81 8.93 28.03
N ILE A 200 -22.05 9.43 28.02
CA ILE A 200 -22.75 9.77 26.77
C ILE A 200 -22.03 10.94 26.08
N ASN A 201 -21.68 11.99 26.82
CA ASN A 201 -20.93 13.13 26.24
C ASN A 201 -19.56 12.69 25.70
N GLU A 202 -18.87 11.75 26.35
CA GLU A 202 -17.62 11.20 25.85
C GLU A 202 -17.80 10.30 24.62
N PHE A 203 -18.80 9.42 24.62
CA PHE A 203 -19.17 8.60 23.46
C PHE A 203 -19.43 9.48 22.22
N VAL A 204 -20.22 10.55 22.37
CA VAL A 204 -20.50 11.50 21.29
C VAL A 204 -19.21 12.13 20.75
N ARG A 205 -18.33 12.62 21.63
CA ARG A 205 -17.01 13.14 21.21
C ARG A 205 -16.17 12.09 20.48
N ASN A 206 -16.20 10.84 20.92
CA ASN A 206 -15.40 9.76 20.35
C ASN A 206 -15.91 9.35 18.95
N ILE A 207 -17.21 9.20 18.75
CA ILE A 207 -17.74 8.89 17.41
C ILE A 207 -17.55 10.06 16.42
N THR A 208 -17.60 11.31 16.89
CA THR A 208 -17.28 12.48 16.04
C THR A 208 -15.82 12.48 15.60
N LYS A 209 -14.86 12.16 16.50
CA LYS A 209 -13.43 11.99 16.13
C LYS A 209 -13.22 10.87 15.10
N GLU A 210 -14.02 9.80 15.20
CA GLU A 210 -14.05 8.66 14.27
C GLU A 210 -14.69 8.99 12.91
N GLY A 211 -15.07 10.25 12.66
CA GLY A 211 -15.64 10.73 11.39
C GLY A 211 -17.11 10.37 11.18
N ILE A 212 -17.83 10.01 12.24
CA ILE A 212 -19.21 9.54 12.18
C ILE A 212 -20.15 10.73 12.32
N THR A 213 -20.98 10.97 11.31
CA THR A 213 -22.08 11.93 11.41
C THR A 213 -23.26 11.24 12.10
N ALA A 214 -23.80 11.83 13.17
CA ALA A 214 -24.92 11.25 13.90
C ALA A 214 -25.95 12.30 14.31
N ARG A 215 -27.20 11.86 14.42
CA ARG A 215 -28.31 12.59 15.04
C ARG A 215 -28.61 11.97 16.40
N PHE A 216 -28.71 12.79 17.44
CA PHE A 216 -28.90 12.38 18.83
C PHE A 216 -30.30 12.72 19.33
N GLY A 217 -30.96 11.76 19.96
CA GLY A 217 -32.22 11.96 20.68
C GLY A 217 -32.09 11.55 22.15
N LEU A 218 -32.96 12.07 23.00
CA LEU A 218 -32.97 11.76 24.44
C LEU A 218 -34.41 11.59 24.93
N ALA A 219 -34.72 10.41 25.44
CA ALA A 219 -35.92 10.14 26.24
C ALA A 219 -35.52 9.73 27.66
N THR A 220 -36.36 10.02 28.64
CA THR A 220 -36.16 9.57 30.02
C THR A 220 -37.42 8.97 30.61
N PHE A 221 -37.27 8.00 31.52
CA PHE A 221 -38.38 7.25 32.11
C PHE A 221 -38.11 6.92 33.58
N SER A 222 -39.17 6.56 34.29
CA SER A 222 -39.16 5.99 35.64
C SER A 222 -40.31 4.96 35.66
N ASP A 223 -41.11 4.87 36.73
CA ASP A 223 -42.28 4.01 36.78
C ASP A 223 -43.61 4.78 36.57
N GLU A 224 -44.14 4.76 35.34
CA GLU A 224 -45.45 5.32 35.00
C GLU A 224 -46.63 4.58 35.67
N VAL A 225 -46.45 3.33 36.13
CA VAL A 225 -47.46 2.60 36.91
C VAL A 225 -47.50 3.18 38.33
N TYR A 226 -46.36 3.30 39.00
CA TYR A 226 -46.27 3.98 40.30
C TYR A 226 -46.72 5.45 40.22
N GLY A 227 -46.33 6.20 39.18
CA GLY A 227 -46.76 7.58 38.95
C GLY A 227 -48.28 7.71 38.89
N ARG A 228 -48.95 6.90 38.06
CA ARG A 228 -50.42 6.88 37.97
C ARG A 228 -51.10 6.46 39.27
N ASN A 229 -50.54 5.48 40.00
CA ASN A 229 -51.10 5.01 41.26
C ASN A 229 -50.93 6.01 42.42
N SER A 230 -49.84 6.78 42.42
CA SER A 230 -49.53 7.81 43.42
C SER A 230 -50.10 9.19 43.08
N GLY A 231 -50.52 9.41 41.83
CA GLY A 231 -50.89 10.73 41.30
C GLY A 231 -49.67 11.61 40.95
N SER A 232 -48.46 11.05 40.95
CA SER A 232 -47.23 11.73 40.58
C SER A 232 -47.02 11.75 39.07
N LYS A 233 -46.91 12.94 38.49
CA LYS A 233 -46.44 13.13 37.09
C LYS A 233 -44.92 13.16 36.97
N ASP A 234 -44.22 13.21 38.10
CA ASP A 234 -42.75 13.23 38.11
C ASP A 234 -42.17 11.87 37.70
N GLU A 235 -42.98 10.83 37.46
CA GLU A 235 -42.56 9.52 36.93
C GLU A 235 -42.80 9.35 35.42
N ASP A 236 -43.59 10.23 34.78
CA ASP A 236 -43.99 10.13 33.36
C ASP A 236 -42.77 10.06 32.40
N THR A 237 -42.89 9.37 31.26
CA THR A 237 -41.91 9.47 30.16
C THR A 237 -41.75 10.92 29.71
N VAL A 238 -40.50 11.39 29.59
CA VAL A 238 -40.17 12.69 29.00
C VAL A 238 -39.39 12.50 27.71
N LEU A 239 -39.95 12.99 26.60
CA LEU A 239 -39.29 13.03 25.30
C LEU A 239 -38.64 14.41 25.09
N THR A 240 -37.31 14.46 24.96
CA THR A 240 -36.58 15.73 24.75
C THR A 240 -36.76 16.21 23.32
N ARG A 241 -37.22 17.46 23.16
CA ARG A 241 -37.38 18.10 21.86
C ARG A 241 -36.24 19.10 21.60
N PHE A 242 -35.61 18.99 20.44
CA PHE A 242 -34.53 19.86 19.98
C PHE A 242 -35.08 20.79 18.88
N GLY A 243 -35.64 21.93 19.32
CA GLY A 243 -36.33 22.86 18.43
C GLY A 243 -37.55 22.24 17.74
N SER A 244 -37.47 22.04 16.43
CA SER A 244 -38.58 21.45 15.65
C SER A 244 -38.62 19.92 15.65
N SER A 245 -37.49 19.25 15.90
CA SER A 245 -37.27 17.79 15.81
C SER A 245 -37.11 17.15 17.20
N TYR A 246 -37.15 15.81 17.27
CA TYR A 246 -36.73 15.04 18.46
C TYR A 246 -35.26 14.58 18.37
N PHE A 247 -34.56 15.00 17.31
CA PHE A 247 -33.14 14.80 17.08
C PHE A 247 -32.38 16.12 17.00
N THR A 248 -31.16 16.17 17.54
CA THR A 248 -30.17 17.23 17.29
C THR A 248 -28.91 16.66 16.64
N THR A 249 -28.20 17.48 15.87
CA THR A 249 -26.81 17.21 15.42
C THR A 249 -25.78 17.98 16.24
N ASP A 250 -26.20 18.79 17.21
CA ASP A 250 -25.31 19.57 18.07
C ASP A 250 -25.05 18.83 19.40
N PRO A 251 -23.81 18.38 19.67
CA PRO A 251 -23.45 17.79 20.95
C PRO A 251 -23.73 18.69 22.16
N ALA A 252 -23.68 20.02 22.01
CA ALA A 252 -23.92 20.95 23.11
C ALA A 252 -25.40 21.04 23.50
N GLU A 253 -26.32 20.87 22.55
CA GLU A 253 -27.76 20.75 22.85
C GLU A 253 -28.07 19.45 23.62
N LEU A 254 -27.45 18.33 23.20
CA LEU A 254 -27.59 17.06 23.91
C LEU A 254 -26.98 17.14 25.32
N GLU A 255 -25.76 17.67 25.47
CA GLU A 255 -25.10 17.85 26.77
C GLU A 255 -25.96 18.67 27.73
N LYS A 256 -26.55 19.76 27.25
CA LYS A 256 -27.50 20.58 28.02
C LYS A 256 -28.76 19.81 28.43
N ALA A 257 -29.30 18.96 27.54
CA ALA A 257 -30.47 18.14 27.85
C ALA A 257 -30.16 17.03 28.88
N LEU A 258 -29.00 16.38 28.76
CA LEU A 258 -28.51 15.39 29.74
C LEU A 258 -28.29 16.01 31.12
N ALA A 259 -27.76 17.23 31.18
CA ALA A 259 -27.63 17.99 32.43
C ALA A 259 -28.99 18.40 33.04
N ALA A 260 -30.05 18.49 32.24
CA ALA A 260 -31.39 18.85 32.69
C ALA A 260 -32.23 17.67 33.22
N ILE A 261 -31.74 16.41 33.12
CA ILE A 261 -32.45 15.24 33.65
C ILE A 261 -32.62 15.39 35.17
N ARG A 262 -33.86 15.21 35.66
CA ARG A 262 -34.19 15.25 37.09
C ARG A 262 -34.57 13.85 37.58
N ILE A 263 -34.00 13.46 38.72
CA ILE A 263 -34.31 12.20 39.39
C ILE A 263 -35.77 12.21 39.88
N ALA A 264 -36.45 11.07 39.67
CA ALA A 264 -37.81 10.72 40.06
C ALA A 264 -37.79 9.86 41.34
N SER A 265 -38.94 9.31 41.74
CA SER A 265 -38.97 8.36 42.86
C SER A 265 -38.70 6.91 42.44
N GLY A 266 -39.15 6.48 41.26
CA GLY A 266 -39.12 5.06 40.82
C GLY A 266 -40.17 4.18 41.51
N GLY A 267 -40.36 4.34 42.82
CA GLY A 267 -41.38 3.61 43.58
C GLY A 267 -40.88 2.22 43.99
N ASP A 268 -41.29 1.18 43.26
CA ASP A 268 -40.80 -0.19 43.45
C ASP A 268 -39.80 -0.60 42.35
N THR A 269 -38.93 -1.58 42.64
CA THR A 269 -37.68 -1.80 41.89
C THR A 269 -37.80 -2.01 40.38
N PRO A 270 -38.82 -2.65 39.79
CA PRO A 270 -38.96 -2.74 38.34
C PRO A 270 -39.53 -1.45 37.73
N GLU A 271 -38.79 -0.83 36.83
CA GLU A 271 -39.08 0.47 36.19
C GLU A 271 -39.77 0.31 34.83
N THR A 272 -40.31 1.39 34.23
CA THR A 272 -41.09 1.32 32.97
C THR A 272 -40.38 1.93 31.74
N PRO A 273 -39.40 1.24 31.12
CA PRO A 273 -38.84 1.69 29.85
C PRO A 273 -39.75 1.41 28.64
N THR A 274 -40.69 0.47 28.74
CA THR A 274 -41.51 0.06 27.58
C THR A 274 -42.43 1.16 27.02
N PRO A 275 -43.07 2.04 27.82
CA PRO A 275 -43.76 3.23 27.29
C PRO A 275 -42.81 4.13 26.50
N ALA A 276 -41.66 4.51 27.08
CA ALA A 276 -40.68 5.37 26.43
C ALA A 276 -40.16 4.79 25.11
N LEU A 277 -39.83 3.49 25.10
CA LEU A 277 -39.36 2.79 23.91
C LEU A 277 -40.41 2.76 22.78
N ASN A 278 -41.71 2.62 23.09
CA ASN A 278 -42.77 2.70 22.07
C ASN A 278 -43.06 4.14 21.63
N GLN A 279 -42.94 5.11 22.54
CA GLN A 279 -43.12 6.53 22.23
C GLN A 279 -42.02 7.04 21.28
N ILE A 280 -40.75 6.66 21.46
CA ILE A 280 -39.69 7.07 20.52
C ILE A 280 -39.87 6.45 19.12
N ILE A 281 -40.41 5.23 18.99
CA ILE A 281 -40.68 4.61 17.68
C ILE A 281 -41.74 5.41 16.91
N SER A 282 -42.80 5.82 17.61
CA SER A 282 -43.97 6.46 17.03
C SER A 282 -43.84 7.98 16.86
N THR A 283 -43.01 8.64 17.68
CA THR A 283 -42.94 10.11 17.75
C THR A 283 -41.69 10.70 17.08
N TYR A 284 -40.55 10.01 17.11
CA TYR A 284 -39.29 10.59 16.63
C TYR A 284 -39.21 10.52 15.10
N ASP A 285 -38.64 11.57 14.50
CA ASP A 285 -38.40 11.69 13.06
C ASP A 285 -37.18 10.88 12.59
N TRP A 286 -37.21 9.56 12.85
CA TRP A 286 -36.22 8.60 12.41
C TRP A 286 -36.01 8.66 10.89
N SER A 287 -34.75 8.53 10.47
CA SER A 287 -34.35 8.57 9.07
C SER A 287 -35.02 7.44 8.28
N LYS A 288 -35.45 7.79 7.07
CA LYS A 288 -36.06 6.87 6.10
C LYS A 288 -35.03 6.27 5.13
N SER A 289 -33.77 6.69 5.23
CA SER A 289 -32.68 6.14 4.42
C SER A 289 -32.27 4.75 4.91
N SER A 290 -32.24 3.76 4.02
CA SER A 290 -31.74 2.41 4.31
C SER A 290 -30.25 2.35 4.64
N LYS A 291 -29.49 3.41 4.34
CA LYS A 291 -28.08 3.56 4.73
C LYS A 291 -27.91 4.12 6.15
N ASN A 292 -28.95 4.72 6.73
CA ASN A 292 -28.86 5.27 8.08
C ASN A 292 -29.12 4.17 9.11
N LYS A 293 -28.11 3.86 9.93
CA LYS A 293 -28.28 2.93 11.05
C LYS A 293 -29.05 3.62 12.18
N LYS A 294 -29.94 2.89 12.84
CA LYS A 294 -30.77 3.38 13.96
C LYS A 294 -30.42 2.61 15.21
N PHE A 295 -30.14 3.33 16.29
CA PHE A 295 -29.75 2.75 17.57
C PHE A 295 -30.59 3.35 18.70
N VAL A 296 -30.95 2.48 19.64
CA VAL A 296 -31.40 2.83 20.98
C VAL A 296 -30.35 2.33 21.96
N VAL A 297 -29.95 3.21 22.87
CA VAL A 297 -29.17 2.86 24.05
C VAL A 297 -30.08 3.02 25.26
N LEU A 298 -30.54 1.90 25.83
CA LEU A 298 -31.29 1.87 27.08
C LEU A 298 -30.29 1.89 28.25
N LEU A 299 -30.45 2.78 29.22
CA LEU A 299 -29.57 2.91 30.39
C LEU A 299 -30.41 2.84 31.67
N THR A 300 -30.22 1.80 32.49
CA THR A 300 -31.04 1.51 33.68
C THR A 300 -30.31 0.61 34.67
N ASP A 301 -30.54 0.78 35.98
CA ASP A 301 -30.06 -0.13 37.03
C ASP A 301 -31.14 -1.09 37.56
N ALA A 302 -32.32 -1.08 36.94
CA ALA A 302 -33.52 -1.81 37.32
C ALA A 302 -33.92 -2.89 36.30
N GLU A 303 -34.89 -3.74 36.66
CA GLU A 303 -35.56 -4.67 35.74
C GLU A 303 -36.70 -3.97 34.98
N MET A 304 -37.12 -4.51 33.83
CA MET A 304 -38.29 -3.99 33.11
C MET A 304 -39.59 -4.50 33.74
N LYS A 305 -40.43 -3.57 34.21
CA LYS A 305 -41.77 -3.86 34.72
C LYS A 305 -42.68 -4.43 33.64
N GLU A 306 -43.49 -5.43 34.02
CA GLU A 306 -44.61 -5.94 33.22
C GLU A 306 -45.91 -5.64 33.98
N ASP A 307 -46.80 -4.86 33.37
CA ASP A 307 -48.11 -4.51 33.94
C ASP A 307 -49.17 -4.44 32.81
N PRO A 308 -50.43 -4.87 33.02
CA PRO A 308 -51.46 -4.88 31.96
C PRO A 308 -51.80 -3.52 31.35
N SER A 309 -51.35 -2.41 31.96
CA SER A 309 -51.63 -1.04 31.51
C SER A 309 -50.47 -0.35 30.78
N ILE A 310 -49.36 -1.06 30.53
CA ILE A 310 -48.22 -0.60 29.71
C ILE A 310 -47.93 -1.60 28.57
N PRO A 311 -47.16 -1.23 27.53
CA PRO A 311 -46.73 -2.19 26.51
C PRO A 311 -45.82 -3.28 27.12
N THR A 312 -46.01 -4.54 26.71
CA THR A 312 -45.17 -5.65 27.19
C THR A 312 -43.73 -5.52 26.68
N VAL A 313 -42.78 -6.17 27.35
CA VAL A 313 -41.38 -6.25 26.87
C VAL A 313 -41.33 -6.97 25.51
N ALA A 314 -42.16 -7.99 25.32
CA ALA A 314 -42.22 -8.77 24.08
C ALA A 314 -42.71 -7.94 22.87
N ASP A 315 -43.78 -7.17 23.05
CA ASP A 315 -44.34 -6.31 21.99
C ASP A 315 -43.40 -5.15 21.67
N THR A 316 -42.80 -4.55 22.70
CA THR A 316 -41.79 -3.49 22.56
C THR A 316 -40.57 -3.98 21.78
N LEU A 317 -40.08 -5.19 22.10
CA LEU A 317 -39.00 -5.85 21.39
C LEU A 317 -39.36 -6.14 19.92
N ALA A 318 -40.60 -6.55 19.64
CA ALA A 318 -41.09 -6.76 18.29
C ALA A 318 -41.19 -5.43 17.50
N ALA A 319 -41.69 -4.37 18.13
CA ALA A 319 -41.79 -3.04 17.52
C ALA A 319 -40.42 -2.45 17.15
N LEU A 320 -39.43 -2.53 18.04
CA LEU A 320 -38.05 -2.07 17.76
C LEU A 320 -37.42 -2.85 16.58
N LYS A 321 -37.61 -4.18 16.54
CA LYS A 321 -37.17 -5.02 15.41
C LYS A 321 -37.86 -4.63 14.10
N ALA A 322 -39.18 -4.42 14.12
CA ALA A 322 -39.95 -4.01 12.94
C ALA A 322 -39.54 -2.61 12.43
N ALA A 323 -39.14 -1.71 13.33
CA ALA A 323 -38.62 -0.38 12.99
C ALA A 323 -37.17 -0.37 12.46
N GLY A 324 -36.47 -1.52 12.52
CA GLY A 324 -35.05 -1.63 12.18
C GLY A 324 -34.14 -0.87 13.15
N ILE A 325 -34.50 -0.86 14.44
CA ILE A 325 -33.77 -0.17 15.50
C ILE A 325 -32.98 -1.19 16.32
N GLU A 326 -31.67 -1.03 16.35
CA GLU A 326 -30.79 -1.86 17.18
C GLU A 326 -30.82 -1.42 18.63
N ARG A 327 -30.73 -2.39 19.54
CA ARG A 327 -30.72 -2.14 20.98
C ARG A 327 -29.36 -2.46 21.58
N THR A 328 -28.76 -1.48 22.24
CA THR A 328 -27.73 -1.68 23.26
C THR A 328 -28.36 -1.40 24.61
N VAL A 329 -28.05 -2.20 25.62
CA VAL A 329 -28.44 -1.92 27.00
C VAL A 329 -27.19 -1.65 27.83
N ALA A 330 -27.17 -0.58 28.59
CA ALA A 330 -26.21 -0.34 29.65
C ALA A 330 -26.93 -0.57 30.98
N THR A 331 -26.43 -1.49 31.80
CA THR A 331 -27.05 -1.83 33.09
C THR A 331 -26.03 -2.28 34.12
N VAL A 332 -26.47 -2.47 35.36
CA VAL A 332 -25.62 -2.99 36.44
C VAL A 332 -25.40 -4.48 36.25
N LYS A 333 -24.17 -4.92 36.52
CA LYS A 333 -23.70 -6.29 36.29
C LYS A 333 -24.56 -7.39 36.94
N ALA A 334 -25.26 -7.08 38.03
CA ALA A 334 -26.14 -8.02 38.72
C ALA A 334 -27.33 -8.50 37.85
N ILE A 335 -27.80 -7.69 36.91
CA ILE A 335 -29.01 -7.96 36.11
C ILE A 335 -28.75 -8.06 34.60
N GLU A 336 -27.48 -8.07 34.17
CA GLU A 336 -27.09 -8.12 32.75
C GLU A 336 -27.73 -9.28 31.97
N GLY A 337 -27.95 -10.42 32.64
CA GLY A 337 -28.52 -11.63 32.05
C GLY A 337 -29.96 -11.48 31.59
N ILE A 338 -30.74 -10.59 32.23
CA ILE A 338 -32.14 -10.32 31.91
C ILE A 338 -32.24 -9.60 30.55
N TYR A 339 -31.35 -8.65 30.33
CA TYR A 339 -31.31 -7.84 29.11
C TYR A 339 -30.68 -8.53 27.90
N LYS A 340 -30.05 -9.71 28.07
CA LYS A 340 -29.33 -10.41 26.99
C LYS A 340 -30.21 -10.72 25.77
N ASN A 341 -31.48 -11.06 25.96
CA ASN A 341 -32.42 -11.31 24.86
C ASN A 341 -33.08 -10.02 24.33
N PHE A 342 -33.07 -8.96 25.13
CA PHE A 342 -33.60 -7.65 24.75
C PHE A 342 -32.59 -6.81 23.95
N ALA A 343 -31.29 -6.95 24.21
CA ALA A 343 -30.24 -6.34 23.39
C ALA A 343 -30.09 -7.02 22.02
N THR A 344 -29.68 -6.26 21.00
CA THR A 344 -29.21 -6.83 19.72
C THR A 344 -27.93 -7.62 19.98
N GLU A 345 -27.85 -8.86 19.48
CA GLU A 345 -26.66 -9.74 19.62
C GLU A 345 -26.16 -9.94 21.08
N GLY A 346 -27.01 -9.67 22.08
CA GLY A 346 -26.60 -9.72 23.50
C GLY A 346 -25.72 -8.56 23.96
N ARG A 347 -25.78 -7.40 23.29
CA ARG A 347 -25.07 -6.14 23.63
C ARG A 347 -25.57 -5.52 24.94
N VAL A 348 -25.20 -6.15 26.05
CA VAL A 348 -25.35 -5.61 27.39
C VAL A 348 -23.98 -5.11 27.86
N LEU A 349 -23.95 -3.86 28.32
CA LEU A 349 -22.76 -3.13 28.77
C LEU A 349 -22.89 -2.82 30.26
N ASP A 350 -21.75 -2.71 30.93
CA ASP A 350 -21.68 -2.21 32.30
C ASP A 350 -21.95 -0.68 32.29
N ILE A 351 -22.97 -0.24 33.03
CA ILE A 351 -23.36 1.18 33.10
C ILE A 351 -22.39 2.02 33.95
N GLU A 352 -21.69 1.39 34.88
CA GLU A 352 -20.77 2.05 35.82
C GLU A 352 -19.33 2.07 35.27
N ASN A 353 -18.95 1.06 34.49
CA ASN A 353 -17.55 0.83 34.10
C ASN A 353 -17.30 0.95 32.58
N ASN A 354 -16.54 1.98 32.21
CA ASN A 354 -15.99 2.19 30.85
C ASN A 354 -17.04 2.24 29.72
N LEU A 355 -18.24 2.72 30.03
CA LEU A 355 -19.40 2.74 29.15
C LEU A 355 -19.16 3.51 27.84
N ALA A 356 -18.51 4.69 27.89
CA ALA A 356 -18.25 5.50 26.70
C ALA A 356 -17.41 4.75 25.65
N ASP A 357 -16.40 4.03 26.12
CA ASP A 357 -15.44 3.28 25.34
C ASP A 357 -16.11 2.02 24.74
N ALA A 358 -16.94 1.35 25.54
CA ALA A 358 -17.74 0.19 25.14
C ALA A 358 -18.81 0.56 24.09
N LEU A 359 -19.54 1.66 24.29
CA LEU A 359 -20.46 2.22 23.30
C LEU A 359 -19.73 2.61 22.02
N THR A 360 -18.57 3.27 22.12
CA THR A 360 -17.76 3.66 20.96
C THR A 360 -17.38 2.45 20.12
N LYS A 361 -16.83 1.40 20.74
CA LYS A 361 -16.46 0.13 20.07
C LYS A 361 -17.67 -0.60 19.48
N GLY A 362 -18.76 -0.69 20.24
CA GLY A 362 -20.01 -1.32 19.81
C GLY A 362 -20.63 -0.62 18.59
N THR A 363 -20.75 0.70 18.63
CA THR A 363 -21.28 1.51 17.52
C THR A 363 -20.34 1.46 16.32
N THR A 364 -19.05 1.78 16.48
CA THR A 364 -18.08 1.80 15.36
C THR A 364 -18.04 0.50 14.57
N SER A 365 -18.16 -0.67 15.23
CA SER A 365 -18.22 -1.98 14.55
C SER A 365 -19.43 -2.14 13.60
N TRP A 366 -20.55 -1.48 13.89
CA TRP A 366 -21.86 -1.77 13.30
C TRP A 366 -22.31 -0.79 12.22
N ILE A 367 -21.69 0.39 12.21
CA ILE A 367 -21.69 1.31 11.09
C ILE A 367 -20.56 1.02 10.10
N VAL A 368 -19.76 -0.05 10.24
CA VAL A 368 -18.93 -0.51 9.10
C VAL A 368 -19.86 -1.03 7.99
N GLU A 369 -19.87 -0.38 6.84
CA GLU A 369 -20.56 -0.85 5.63
C GLU A 369 -19.70 -1.86 4.86
N SER A 370 -18.39 -1.60 4.78
CA SER A 370 -17.42 -2.55 4.20
C SER A 370 -16.02 -2.37 4.77
N VAL A 371 -15.26 -3.46 4.81
CA VAL A 371 -13.80 -3.42 4.89
C VAL A 371 -13.29 -3.82 3.51
N ASN A 372 -12.71 -2.86 2.78
CA ASN A 372 -11.90 -3.20 1.63
C ASN A 372 -10.58 -3.77 2.16
N GLU A 373 -10.37 -5.06 1.90
CA GLU A 373 -9.18 -5.77 2.32
C GLU A 373 -7.90 -5.11 1.81
N ALA A 374 -6.80 -5.31 2.54
CA ALA A 374 -5.48 -4.88 2.12
C ALA A 374 -5.15 -5.47 0.75
N ARG A 375 -4.78 -4.62 -0.22
CA ARG A 375 -4.36 -5.08 -1.54
C ARG A 375 -2.89 -5.39 -1.52
N TYR A 376 -2.51 -6.57 -1.99
CA TYR A 376 -1.14 -7.07 -1.94
C TYR A 376 -0.42 -6.82 -3.26
N TYR A 377 0.88 -6.56 -3.18
CA TYR A 377 1.75 -6.36 -4.34
C TYR A 377 3.04 -7.18 -4.17
N LYS A 378 3.53 -7.68 -5.30
CA LYS A 378 4.80 -8.37 -5.45
C LYS A 378 5.73 -7.45 -6.24
N ILE A 379 6.81 -7.02 -5.61
CA ILE A 379 7.83 -6.16 -6.22
C ILE A 379 9.01 -7.05 -6.60
N ILE A 380 9.35 -7.09 -7.89
CA ILE A 380 10.49 -7.83 -8.42
C ILE A 380 11.56 -6.81 -8.80
N LYS A 381 12.72 -6.86 -8.15
CA LYS A 381 13.88 -6.06 -8.50
C LYS A 381 14.94 -6.95 -9.15
N ASP A 382 15.19 -6.74 -10.43
CA ASP A 382 16.32 -7.31 -11.16
C ASP A 382 17.47 -6.30 -11.20
N SER A 383 18.58 -6.62 -10.52
CA SER A 383 19.79 -5.79 -10.46
C SER A 383 20.91 -6.43 -11.29
N TYR A 384 21.36 -5.75 -12.33
CA TYR A 384 22.38 -6.20 -13.28
C TYR A 384 23.68 -5.44 -13.03
N GLN A 385 24.73 -6.12 -12.57
CA GLN A 385 26.08 -5.55 -12.47
C GLN A 385 26.88 -5.95 -13.71
N PHE A 386 27.20 -4.95 -14.54
CA PHE A 386 27.99 -5.08 -15.75
C PHE A 386 29.48 -4.85 -15.44
N TYR A 387 30.32 -5.68 -16.03
CA TYR A 387 31.77 -5.61 -15.97
C TYR A 387 32.35 -5.88 -17.36
N LEU A 388 33.22 -4.99 -17.82
CA LEU A 388 33.96 -5.11 -19.07
C LEU A 388 35.43 -4.80 -18.79
N GLU A 389 36.31 -5.77 -18.95
CA GLU A 389 37.77 -5.58 -18.88
C GLU A 389 38.38 -5.80 -20.26
N ARG A 390 39.20 -4.86 -20.74
CA ARG A 390 40.01 -5.02 -21.96
C ARG A 390 41.48 -4.90 -21.63
N ARG A 391 42.27 -5.89 -22.02
CA ARG A 391 43.74 -5.92 -21.96
C ARG A 391 44.29 -5.76 -23.38
N THR A 392 44.93 -4.65 -23.68
CA THR A 392 45.53 -4.38 -25.00
C THR A 392 47.05 -4.47 -24.90
N THR A 393 47.68 -5.30 -25.74
CA THR A 393 49.15 -5.48 -25.72
C THR A 393 49.80 -4.48 -26.65
N MET A 394 50.61 -3.58 -26.10
CA MET A 394 51.32 -2.54 -26.84
C MET A 394 52.54 -3.12 -27.58
N PRO A 395 53.08 -2.46 -28.62
CA PRO A 395 54.32 -2.88 -29.25
C PRO A 395 55.53 -2.48 -28.39
N THR A 396 56.38 -3.46 -28.04
CA THR A 396 57.62 -3.19 -27.30
C THR A 396 58.56 -2.33 -28.13
N SER A 397 58.91 -1.14 -27.65
CA SER A 397 59.83 -0.24 -28.36
C SER A 397 61.27 -0.74 -28.30
N THR A 398 61.76 -1.34 -29.37
CA THR A 398 63.18 -1.69 -29.53
C THR A 398 64.01 -0.42 -29.76
N VAL A 399 64.75 0.01 -28.74
CA VAL A 399 65.70 1.14 -28.87
C VAL A 399 66.90 0.70 -29.71
N TYR A 400 66.91 1.10 -30.98
CA TYR A 400 68.12 1.00 -31.80
C TYR A 400 69.14 2.04 -31.34
N HIS A 401 70.22 1.58 -30.70
CA HIS A 401 71.42 2.40 -30.51
C HIS A 401 72.11 2.61 -31.86
N VAL A 402 71.81 3.73 -32.52
CA VAL A 402 72.54 4.15 -33.74
C VAL A 402 73.70 5.05 -33.32
N GLN A 403 74.90 4.48 -33.25
CA GLN A 403 76.12 5.30 -33.33
C GLN A 403 76.19 5.94 -34.73
N ALA A 404 76.52 7.23 -34.77
CA ALA A 404 76.44 8.04 -35.97
C ALA A 404 77.38 7.58 -37.10
N PRO A 405 77.00 7.88 -38.34
CA PRO A 405 77.95 8.55 -39.22
C PRO A 405 77.43 9.84 -39.88
N THR A 406 78.42 10.68 -40.15
CA THR A 406 78.53 11.96 -40.85
C THR A 406 77.44 12.42 -41.84
N LEU A 407 77.20 13.74 -41.81
CA LEU A 407 76.40 14.56 -42.73
C LEU A 407 76.60 14.26 -44.22
N LEU A 408 75.50 14.05 -44.94
CA LEU A 408 75.33 14.40 -46.36
C LEU A 408 73.88 14.83 -46.59
N ALA A 409 73.67 15.99 -47.22
CA ALA A 409 72.34 16.53 -47.50
C ALA A 409 71.83 16.07 -48.88
N LYS A 410 70.49 15.93 -49.04
CA LYS A 410 69.69 16.53 -50.13
C LYS A 410 68.23 16.04 -50.19
N SER A 411 67.30 17.01 -50.21
CA SER A 411 65.89 17.02 -50.67
C SER A 411 64.97 15.80 -50.50
N GLU A 412 63.78 16.07 -49.94
CA GLU A 412 62.60 15.21 -49.95
C GLU A 412 62.20 14.77 -51.38
N GLN A 413 61.79 13.51 -51.52
CA GLN A 413 61.07 12.99 -52.68
C GLN A 413 60.01 11.97 -52.20
N SER A 414 58.87 11.91 -52.88
CA SER A 414 57.60 11.43 -52.31
C SER A 414 57.17 10.03 -52.77
N LEU A 415 56.19 9.47 -52.04
CA LEU A 415 55.21 8.45 -52.47
C LEU A 415 55.75 6.99 -52.61
N PRO A 416 54.91 5.93 -52.40
CA PRO A 416 53.66 5.71 -53.12
C PRO A 416 52.37 5.53 -52.29
N LYS A 417 51.24 5.81 -52.94
CA LYS A 417 49.91 5.27 -52.59
C LYS A 417 49.68 3.95 -53.33
N THR A 418 49.48 2.86 -52.60
CA THR A 418 48.75 1.62 -52.97
C THR A 418 48.60 0.81 -51.68
N GLY A 419 47.53 0.10 -51.37
CA GLY A 419 46.24 -0.14 -52.03
C GLY A 419 45.37 -0.98 -51.07
N SER A 420 44.07 -1.15 -51.36
CA SER A 420 43.13 -1.78 -50.42
C SER A 420 43.53 -3.19 -49.99
N SER A 421 43.39 -3.48 -48.69
CA SER A 421 43.02 -4.82 -48.21
C SER A 421 41.97 -4.65 -47.11
N GLU A 422 40.84 -5.33 -47.26
CA GLU A 422 39.74 -5.29 -46.30
C GLU A 422 40.13 -6.09 -45.05
N LYS A 423 40.75 -5.42 -44.07
CA LYS A 423 40.64 -5.86 -42.68
C LYS A 423 39.32 -5.35 -42.13
N VAL A 424 38.47 -6.25 -41.65
CA VAL A 424 37.29 -5.90 -40.85
C VAL A 424 37.80 -5.36 -39.52
N VAL A 425 37.97 -4.03 -39.45
CA VAL A 425 38.30 -3.33 -38.21
C VAL A 425 37.03 -3.31 -37.37
N TYR A 426 36.97 -4.21 -36.38
CA TYR A 426 35.97 -4.11 -35.33
C TYR A 426 36.33 -2.89 -34.46
N SER A 427 35.56 -1.80 -34.62
CA SER A 427 35.71 -0.58 -33.83
C SER A 427 35.64 -0.86 -32.33
N VAL A 428 36.45 -0.15 -31.55
CA VAL A 428 36.70 -0.46 -30.14
C VAL A 428 35.55 0.05 -29.24
N VAL A 429 34.42 -0.67 -29.24
CA VAL A 429 33.22 -0.25 -28.47
C VAL A 429 33.42 -0.45 -26.97
N GLY A 430 33.17 0.60 -26.17
CA GLY A 430 33.18 0.54 -24.69
C GLY A 430 31.80 0.24 -24.08
N LEU A 431 31.75 -0.08 -22.79
CA LEU A 431 30.51 -0.40 -22.06
C LEU A 431 29.49 0.73 -22.17
N GLY A 432 29.94 1.99 -22.06
CA GLY A 432 29.08 3.16 -22.24
C GLY A 432 28.42 3.25 -23.62
N LEU A 433 29.11 2.85 -24.69
CA LEU A 433 28.56 2.84 -26.05
C LEU A 433 27.63 1.64 -26.28
N LEU A 434 27.99 0.45 -25.79
CA LEU A 434 27.15 -0.74 -25.86
C LEU A 434 25.78 -0.48 -25.21
N LEU A 435 25.80 -0.02 -23.96
CA LEU A 435 24.58 0.23 -23.20
C LEU A 435 23.77 1.42 -23.77
N ALA A 436 24.43 2.48 -24.27
CA ALA A 436 23.74 3.59 -24.94
C ALA A 436 23.04 3.13 -26.24
N GLY A 437 23.68 2.26 -27.03
CA GLY A 437 23.07 1.64 -28.22
C GLY A 437 21.84 0.77 -27.90
N LEU A 438 21.74 0.29 -26.66
CA LEU A 438 20.60 -0.46 -26.11
C LEU A 438 19.51 0.46 -25.48
N GLY A 439 19.58 1.78 -25.69
CA GLY A 439 18.61 2.73 -25.12
C GLY A 439 18.73 2.92 -23.60
N LEU A 440 19.89 2.58 -23.03
CA LEU A 440 20.21 2.83 -21.63
C LEU A 440 20.96 4.17 -21.57
N GLY A 441 20.21 5.26 -21.36
CA GLY A 441 20.79 6.60 -21.25
C GLY A 441 21.80 6.69 -20.10
N ILE A 442 23.05 7.04 -20.42
CA ILE A 442 24.21 6.87 -19.54
C ILE A 442 25.06 8.13 -19.47
N SER A 443 25.69 8.32 -18.31
CA SER A 443 26.77 9.28 -18.07
C SER A 443 28.05 8.51 -17.74
N VAL A 444 29.21 8.99 -18.18
CA VAL A 444 30.51 8.39 -17.87
C VAL A 444 31.18 9.17 -16.75
N ARG A 445 31.83 8.47 -15.81
CA ARG A 445 32.79 9.05 -14.87
C ARG A 445 34.13 8.38 -15.07
N LYS A 446 35.20 9.17 -15.17
CA LYS A 446 36.58 8.69 -15.17
C LYS A 446 37.23 9.09 -13.86
N SER A 447 37.82 8.14 -13.15
CA SER A 447 38.66 8.42 -11.99
C SER A 447 40.10 8.63 -12.46
N GLU A 448 40.68 9.79 -12.17
CA GLU A 448 42.13 9.97 -12.22
C GLU A 448 42.72 9.36 -10.94
N GLU A 449 43.55 8.32 -11.06
CA GLU A 449 44.48 7.94 -9.98
C GLU A 449 45.74 8.81 -10.10
N GLN A 450 46.25 9.27 -8.96
CA GLN A 450 47.50 10.04 -8.83
C GLN A 450 48.72 9.13 -8.69
#